data_AF-A0A642UN27-F1
#
_entry.id   AF-A0A642UN27-F1
#
_cell.length_a   1.000
_cell.length_b   1.000
_cell.length_c   1.000
_cell.angle_alpha   90.00
_cell.angle_beta   90.00
_cell.angle_gamma   90.00
#
_symmetry.space_group_name_H-M   'P 1'
#
loop_
_entity.id
_entity.type
_entity.pdbx_description
1 polymer ?
#
loop_
_entity_poly.entity_id
_entity_poly.type
_entity_poly.pdbx_seq_one_letter_code
_entity_poly.pdbx_strand_id
1 'polypeptide(L)'
;MTEYHLVILVHGLWGVPAHMEYLESQVLQLKQKCPETIATYKTNSHSKFVTYDGIDVNGKRVRDEIVQQKEELERGGNKVTKLSVIGYSLGGLISRYAIGILYKEGFFNEVIPVNYITFCTPHVGVPSPKKSKAIKLYDWLAPQFLATTGGQMFMRDSEVGSLDNGSKGKPLLVWMADPKSSFYKALASFHHLALYANAINDRRTAWYTASISRYDPFHSLHNHDPYKIQASYIKGYEPTVIDRTKPITYGDTSVKPEQKSDVKDKGGLATYLLRKWRWFKVFGSVVLLTPFWGLSFLINTIVQRYYHQRRVKTFFRDNTLTDMYHPNPSFAESLKDVVFDKQEQIVNSAYSAVETTTENERDEHLRQPETLSLTKDQEFIVENLNSLGWEKYPVIIRNTNSTHAAAIHRHQDPNFGEGKLVVKHFIDNVFCMD
;
A
#
# COMPACT_ATOMS: atom_id res chain seq x y z
N MET A 1 7.75 -37.57 1.40
CA MET A 1 6.81 -36.53 1.87
C MET A 1 7.57 -35.22 1.83
N THR A 2 7.21 -34.32 0.92
CA THR A 2 7.86 -33.01 0.82
C THR A 2 7.16 -32.04 1.76
N GLU A 3 7.92 -31.32 2.56
CA GLU A 3 7.41 -30.24 3.40
C GLU A 3 7.61 -28.90 2.68
N TYR A 4 6.55 -28.09 2.66
CA TYR A 4 6.50 -26.82 1.96
C TYR A 4 6.37 -25.65 2.92
N HIS A 5 7.19 -24.63 2.66
CA HIS A 5 6.99 -23.27 3.14
C HIS A 5 6.25 -22.48 2.06
N LEU A 6 4.96 -22.26 2.28
CA LEU A 6 4.09 -21.52 1.36
C LEU A 6 4.22 -20.01 1.58
N VAL A 7 4.65 -19.28 0.55
CA VAL A 7 4.82 -17.83 0.56
C VAL A 7 3.77 -17.17 -0.34
N ILE A 8 2.90 -16.36 0.26
CA ILE A 8 1.78 -15.69 -0.40
C ILE A 8 2.14 -14.24 -0.66
N LEU A 9 2.06 -13.80 -1.92
CA LEU A 9 2.33 -12.43 -2.34
C LEU A 9 1.02 -11.73 -2.73
N VAL A 10 0.69 -10.66 -2.01
CA VAL A 10 -0.59 -9.94 -2.14
C VAL A 10 -0.37 -8.54 -2.69
N HIS A 11 -0.85 -8.27 -3.90
CA HIS A 11 -0.68 -6.98 -4.57
C HIS A 11 -1.61 -5.88 -4.02
N GLY A 12 -1.33 -4.62 -4.37
CA GLY A 12 -2.08 -3.45 -3.93
C GLY A 12 -3.30 -3.11 -4.79
N LEU A 13 -3.85 -1.92 -4.53
CA LEU A 13 -4.96 -1.30 -5.28
C LEU A 13 -4.60 -1.20 -6.77
N TRP A 14 -5.55 -1.55 -7.65
CA TRP A 14 -5.36 -1.69 -9.11
C TRP A 14 -4.27 -2.69 -9.51
N GLY A 15 -3.80 -3.51 -8.59
CA GLY A 15 -2.73 -4.44 -8.84
C GLY A 15 -3.16 -5.65 -9.67
N VAL A 16 -2.14 -6.38 -10.11
CA VAL A 16 -2.22 -7.68 -10.76
C VAL A 16 -1.05 -8.54 -10.23
N PRO A 17 -1.08 -9.88 -10.38
CA PRO A 17 0.00 -10.76 -9.95
C PRO A 17 1.39 -10.34 -10.45
N ALA A 18 1.50 -9.83 -11.68
CA ALA A 18 2.77 -9.39 -12.27
C ALA A 18 3.49 -8.31 -11.44
N HIS A 19 2.78 -7.50 -10.66
CA HIS A 19 3.39 -6.49 -9.79
C HIS A 19 4.27 -7.09 -8.67
N MET A 20 4.07 -8.36 -8.34
CA MET A 20 4.84 -9.07 -7.31
C MET A 20 5.95 -9.96 -7.90
N GLU A 21 6.12 -9.97 -9.22
CA GLU A 21 7.02 -10.90 -9.93
C GLU A 21 8.49 -10.73 -9.53
N TYR A 22 8.96 -9.49 -9.38
CA TYR A 22 10.32 -9.26 -8.91
C TYR A 22 10.54 -9.81 -7.49
N LEU A 23 9.65 -9.46 -6.54
CA LEU A 23 9.71 -9.99 -5.17
C LEU A 23 9.70 -11.51 -5.13
N GLU A 24 8.78 -12.14 -5.86
CA GLU A 24 8.69 -13.60 -5.99
C GLU A 24 10.01 -14.19 -6.51
N SER A 25 10.59 -13.61 -7.56
CA SER A 25 11.85 -14.09 -8.13
C SER A 25 12.98 -14.09 -7.09
N GLN A 26 13.02 -13.10 -6.19
CA GLN A 26 14.04 -13.02 -5.15
C GLN A 26 13.78 -14.01 -4.01
N VAL A 27 12.52 -14.23 -3.62
CA VAL A 27 12.16 -15.27 -2.65
C VAL A 27 12.53 -16.66 -3.18
N LEU A 28 12.26 -16.95 -4.46
CA LEU A 28 12.59 -18.23 -5.08
C LEU A 28 14.11 -18.49 -5.14
N GLN A 29 14.96 -17.47 -5.08
CA GLN A 29 16.41 -17.65 -5.00
C GLN A 29 16.87 -18.18 -3.63
N LEU A 30 16.04 -18.09 -2.60
CA LEU A 30 16.34 -18.63 -1.26
C LEU A 30 16.26 -20.17 -1.21
N LYS A 31 15.74 -20.82 -2.25
CA LYS A 31 15.59 -22.28 -2.36
C LYS A 31 16.86 -23.08 -2.06
N GLN A 32 18.05 -22.50 -2.24
CA GLN A 32 19.32 -23.18 -2.02
C GLN A 32 19.74 -23.25 -0.54
N LYS A 33 18.99 -22.62 0.38
CA LYS A 33 19.40 -22.43 1.78
C LYS A 33 18.62 -23.27 2.80
N CYS A 34 17.63 -24.08 2.40
CA CYS A 34 16.66 -24.68 3.33
C CYS A 34 16.38 -26.16 3.07
N PRO A 35 16.01 -26.93 4.12
CA PRO A 35 15.54 -28.31 4.01
C PRO A 35 14.10 -28.41 3.46
N GLU A 36 13.24 -27.43 3.72
CA GLU A 36 11.87 -27.37 3.18
C GLU A 36 11.83 -26.70 1.81
N THR A 37 10.87 -27.11 0.98
CA THR A 37 10.70 -26.56 -0.36
C THR A 37 9.87 -25.27 -0.29
N ILE A 38 10.43 -24.16 -0.78
CA ILE A 38 9.68 -22.90 -0.90
C ILE A 38 8.74 -22.98 -2.10
N ALA A 39 7.44 -22.81 -1.83
CA ALA A 39 6.41 -22.61 -2.84
C ALA A 39 5.88 -21.17 -2.76
N THR A 40 5.77 -20.48 -3.89
CA THR A 40 5.24 -19.11 -3.94
C THR A 40 3.90 -19.08 -4.64
N TYR A 41 3.02 -18.18 -4.21
CA TYR A 41 1.76 -17.91 -4.90
C TYR A 41 1.45 -16.41 -4.89
N LYS A 42 1.17 -15.86 -6.08
CA LYS A 42 0.76 -14.47 -6.27
C LYS A 42 -0.77 -14.43 -6.41
N THR A 43 -1.43 -13.75 -5.48
CA THR A 43 -2.90 -13.67 -5.45
C THR A 43 -3.45 -12.98 -6.69
N ASN A 44 -4.60 -13.43 -7.21
CA ASN A 44 -5.13 -12.94 -8.49
C ASN A 44 -6.62 -12.54 -8.45
N SER A 45 -7.42 -13.17 -7.60
CA SER A 45 -8.87 -13.01 -7.47
C SER A 45 -9.36 -11.59 -7.16
N HIS A 46 -8.47 -10.73 -6.64
CA HIS A 46 -8.79 -9.33 -6.33
C HIS A 46 -8.18 -8.32 -7.31
N SER A 47 -7.70 -8.77 -8.48
CA SER A 47 -7.03 -7.91 -9.47
C SER A 47 -7.86 -6.72 -9.98
N LYS A 48 -7.18 -5.65 -10.41
CA LYS A 48 -7.78 -4.51 -11.13
C LYS A 48 -8.92 -3.86 -10.33
N PHE A 49 -10.08 -3.66 -10.95
CA PHE A 49 -11.25 -3.03 -10.31
C PHE A 49 -11.86 -3.88 -9.18
N VAL A 50 -11.53 -5.18 -9.12
CA VAL A 50 -12.00 -6.04 -8.03
C VAL A 50 -11.39 -5.61 -6.70
N THR A 51 -10.23 -4.94 -6.72
CA THR A 51 -9.65 -4.28 -5.53
C THR A 51 -10.59 -3.28 -4.86
N TYR A 52 -11.60 -2.75 -5.55
CA TYR A 52 -12.60 -1.84 -4.97
C TYR A 52 -13.63 -2.54 -4.07
N ASP A 53 -13.70 -3.88 -4.12
CA ASP A 53 -14.73 -4.64 -3.41
C ASP A 53 -14.64 -4.60 -1.88
N GLY A 54 -13.58 -4.02 -1.33
CA GLY A 54 -13.37 -3.93 0.11
C GLY A 54 -12.24 -4.84 0.56
N ILE A 55 -11.55 -4.43 1.62
CA ILE A 55 -10.50 -5.17 2.31
C ILE A 55 -11.05 -6.51 2.84
N ASP A 56 -12.27 -6.50 3.34
CA ASP A 56 -12.97 -7.67 3.87
C ASP A 56 -13.32 -8.70 2.78
N VAL A 57 -13.95 -8.27 1.69
CA VAL A 57 -14.33 -9.15 0.59
C VAL A 57 -13.09 -9.71 -0.11
N ASN A 58 -12.12 -8.84 -0.42
CA ASN A 58 -10.86 -9.28 -1.02
C ASN A 58 -10.03 -10.14 -0.06
N GLY A 59 -10.09 -9.86 1.24
CA GLY A 59 -9.41 -10.67 2.25
C GLY A 59 -9.97 -12.09 2.33
N LYS A 60 -11.30 -12.27 2.17
CA LYS A 60 -11.86 -13.61 2.02
C LYS A 60 -11.36 -14.31 0.75
N ARG A 61 -11.37 -13.62 -0.40
CA ARG A 61 -10.85 -14.20 -1.65
C ARG A 61 -9.41 -14.69 -1.52
N VAL A 62 -8.55 -13.85 -0.93
CA VAL A 62 -7.16 -14.21 -0.66
C VAL A 62 -7.08 -15.39 0.31
N ARG A 63 -7.92 -15.44 1.35
CA ARG A 63 -8.00 -16.60 2.23
C ARG A 63 -8.31 -17.87 1.45
N ASP A 64 -9.31 -17.84 0.58
CA ASP A 64 -9.74 -19.01 -0.18
C ASP A 64 -8.63 -19.48 -1.15
N GLU A 65 -7.91 -18.55 -1.78
CA GLU A 65 -6.71 -18.86 -2.56
C GLU A 65 -5.63 -19.55 -1.70
N ILE A 66 -5.36 -19.07 -0.48
CA ILE A 66 -4.38 -19.70 0.42
C ILE A 66 -4.75 -21.15 0.74
N VAL A 67 -6.02 -21.39 1.07
CA VAL A 67 -6.53 -22.74 1.36
C VAL A 67 -6.41 -23.64 0.12
N GLN A 68 -6.83 -23.14 -1.04
CA GLN A 68 -6.71 -23.88 -2.30
C GLN A 68 -5.25 -24.24 -2.61
N GLN A 69 -4.31 -23.31 -2.42
CA GLN A 69 -2.90 -23.58 -2.65
C GLN A 69 -2.31 -24.58 -1.67
N LYS A 70 -2.73 -24.55 -0.39
CA LYS A 70 -2.38 -25.60 0.56
C LYS A 70 -2.88 -26.96 0.07
N GLU A 71 -4.17 -27.07 -0.25
CA GLU A 71 -4.76 -28.32 -0.72
C GLU A 71 -4.10 -28.86 -1.99
N GLU A 72 -3.76 -27.98 -2.94
CA GLU A 72 -3.06 -28.35 -4.18
C GLU A 72 -1.64 -28.89 -3.92
N LEU A 73 -0.89 -28.25 -3.03
CA LEU A 73 0.46 -28.68 -2.66
C LEU A 73 0.43 -29.99 -1.88
N GLU A 74 -0.57 -30.20 -1.02
CA GLU A 74 -0.73 -31.41 -0.19
C GLU A 74 -1.22 -32.63 -0.97
N ARG A 75 -1.62 -32.46 -2.24
CA ARG A 75 -1.92 -33.59 -3.13
C ARG A 75 -0.69 -34.51 -3.24
N GLY A 76 -0.94 -35.82 -3.19
CA GLY A 76 0.12 -36.82 -3.32
C GLY A 76 0.96 -37.03 -2.05
N GLY A 77 0.47 -36.62 -0.88
CA GLY A 77 1.10 -36.92 0.41
C GLY A 77 2.24 -35.97 0.80
N ASN A 78 2.26 -34.77 0.26
CA ASN A 78 3.10 -33.66 0.74
C ASN A 78 2.39 -32.91 1.86
N LYS A 79 3.08 -31.96 2.51
CA LYS A 79 2.52 -31.14 3.57
C LYS A 79 2.96 -29.69 3.49
N VAL A 80 2.04 -28.76 3.70
CA VAL A 80 2.42 -27.36 3.96
C VAL A 80 2.59 -27.20 5.47
N THR A 81 3.82 -26.92 5.90
CA THR A 81 4.21 -26.82 7.32
C THR A 81 4.34 -25.38 7.77
N LYS A 82 4.67 -24.46 6.85
CA LYS A 82 4.91 -23.04 7.15
C LYS A 82 4.15 -22.14 6.19
N LEU A 83 3.72 -20.98 6.70
CA LEU A 83 3.12 -19.89 5.92
C LEU A 83 3.92 -18.61 6.07
N SER A 84 4.11 -17.88 4.98
CA SER A 84 4.56 -16.48 5.01
C SER A 84 3.75 -15.63 4.07
N VAL A 85 3.52 -14.39 4.46
CA VAL A 85 2.63 -13.47 3.75
C VAL A 85 3.37 -12.16 3.50
N ILE A 86 3.44 -11.77 2.24
CA ILE A 86 4.09 -10.54 1.78
C ILE A 86 3.04 -9.65 1.14
N GLY A 87 2.67 -8.57 1.81
CA GLY A 87 1.68 -7.61 1.34
C GLY A 87 2.31 -6.33 0.80
N TYR A 88 1.85 -5.88 -0.37
CA TYR A 88 2.23 -4.58 -0.92
C TYR A 88 1.04 -3.61 -0.90
N SER A 89 1.23 -2.42 -0.34
CA SER A 89 0.20 -1.37 -0.31
C SER A 89 -1.10 -1.89 0.33
N LEU A 90 -2.25 -1.70 -0.33
CA LEU A 90 -3.54 -2.28 0.06
C LEU A 90 -3.48 -3.80 0.31
N GLY A 91 -2.61 -4.53 -0.39
CA GLY A 91 -2.43 -5.97 -0.25
C GLY A 91 -2.05 -6.37 1.17
N GLY A 92 -1.30 -5.51 1.89
CA GLY A 92 -1.04 -5.72 3.31
C GLY A 92 -2.31 -5.69 4.15
N LEU A 93 -3.24 -4.77 3.92
CA LEU A 93 -4.51 -4.74 4.66
C LEU A 93 -5.42 -5.92 4.30
N ILE A 94 -5.51 -6.25 3.01
CA ILE A 94 -6.26 -7.43 2.50
C ILE A 94 -5.73 -8.70 3.16
N SER A 95 -4.41 -8.86 3.19
CA SER A 95 -3.78 -10.05 3.76
C SER A 95 -3.96 -10.14 5.28
N ARG A 96 -3.98 -9.00 5.99
CA ARG A 96 -4.30 -8.95 7.43
C ARG A 96 -5.70 -9.47 7.73
N TYR A 97 -6.65 -9.14 6.87
CA TYR A 97 -8.00 -9.66 6.97
C TYR A 97 -8.04 -11.17 6.71
N ALA A 98 -7.36 -11.62 5.64
CA ALA A 98 -7.28 -13.03 5.27
C ALA A 98 -6.72 -13.92 6.39
N ILE A 99 -5.60 -13.54 7.00
CA ILE A 99 -4.99 -14.32 8.10
C ILE A 99 -5.90 -14.36 9.34
N GLY A 100 -6.69 -13.32 9.59
CA GLY A 100 -7.66 -13.31 10.70
C GLY A 100 -8.82 -14.29 10.50
N ILE A 101 -9.20 -14.56 9.25
CA ILE A 101 -10.14 -15.64 8.92
C ILE A 101 -9.45 -16.99 9.13
N LEU A 102 -8.24 -17.19 8.58
CA LEU A 102 -7.48 -18.43 8.73
C LEU A 102 -7.27 -18.81 10.20
N TYR A 103 -6.91 -17.84 11.04
CA TYR A 103 -6.76 -18.05 12.48
C TYR A 103 -8.06 -18.52 13.13
N LYS A 104 -9.19 -17.89 12.80
CA LYS A 104 -10.50 -18.28 13.34
C LYS A 104 -10.91 -19.68 12.89
N GLU A 105 -10.49 -20.09 11.71
CA GLU A 105 -10.75 -21.42 11.13
C GLU A 105 -9.76 -22.49 11.61
N GLY A 106 -8.79 -22.14 12.47
CA GLY A 106 -7.83 -23.09 13.03
C GLY A 106 -6.71 -23.51 12.07
N PHE A 107 -6.51 -22.78 10.96
CA PHE A 107 -5.47 -23.08 9.97
C PHE A 107 -4.07 -23.15 10.59
N PHE A 108 -3.79 -22.28 11.56
CA PHE A 108 -2.50 -22.20 12.25
C PHE A 108 -2.28 -23.28 13.33
N ASN A 109 -3.22 -24.22 13.49
CA ASN A 109 -3.00 -25.42 14.31
C ASN A 109 -2.07 -26.43 13.60
N GLU A 110 -2.03 -26.39 12.27
CA GLU A 110 -1.25 -27.31 11.44
C GLU A 110 -0.11 -26.62 10.69
N VAL A 111 -0.23 -25.32 10.44
CA VAL A 111 0.71 -24.53 9.66
C VAL A 111 1.31 -23.43 10.54
N ILE A 112 2.63 -23.36 10.62
CA ILE A 112 3.36 -22.38 11.41
C ILE A 112 3.38 -21.03 10.66
N PRO A 113 2.81 -19.95 11.22
CA PRO A 113 2.92 -18.61 10.66
C PRO A 113 4.32 -18.02 10.92
N VAL A 114 5.14 -17.89 9.89
CA VAL A 114 6.55 -17.44 10.01
C VAL A 114 6.66 -15.93 9.82
N ASN A 115 6.53 -15.45 8.57
CA ASN A 115 6.70 -14.04 8.25
C ASN A 115 5.38 -13.37 7.86
N TYR A 116 5.14 -12.18 8.41
CA TYR A 116 4.17 -11.23 7.90
C TYR A 116 4.88 -9.92 7.58
N ILE A 117 5.08 -9.67 6.29
CA ILE A 117 5.95 -8.58 5.82
C ILE A 117 5.17 -7.66 4.90
N THR A 118 5.29 -6.36 5.12
CA THR A 118 4.54 -5.37 4.35
C THR A 118 5.42 -4.28 3.74
N PHE A 119 5.08 -3.87 2.51
CA PHE A 119 5.73 -2.78 1.81
C PHE A 119 4.72 -1.67 1.53
N CYS A 120 4.98 -0.47 2.05
CA CYS A 120 4.17 0.72 1.82
C CYS A 120 2.67 0.51 2.13
N THR A 121 2.34 -0.30 3.15
CA THR A 121 0.96 -0.62 3.52
C THR A 121 0.37 0.43 4.46
N PRO A 122 -0.79 1.05 4.16
CA PRO A 122 -1.41 2.06 5.02
C PRO A 122 -2.07 1.45 6.27
N HIS A 123 -1.27 0.93 7.20
CA HIS A 123 -1.74 0.24 8.40
C HIS A 123 -2.65 1.10 9.29
N VAL A 124 -2.45 2.42 9.27
CA VAL A 124 -3.17 3.43 10.06
C VAL A 124 -4.19 4.21 9.18
N GLY A 125 -4.54 3.65 8.01
CA GLY A 125 -5.40 4.29 7.02
C GLY A 125 -4.67 5.35 6.18
N VAL A 126 -5.40 6.02 5.30
CA VAL A 126 -4.82 7.03 4.40
C VAL A 126 -4.76 8.40 5.08
N PRO A 127 -3.73 9.22 4.83
CA PRO A 127 -3.62 10.57 5.37
C PRO A 127 -4.83 11.47 5.07
N SER A 128 -5.16 12.35 6.02
CA SER A 128 -5.97 13.54 5.75
C SER A 128 -5.35 14.75 6.45
N PRO A 129 -4.27 15.33 5.88
CA PRO A 129 -3.69 16.57 6.39
C PRO A 129 -4.65 17.73 6.08
N LYS A 130 -5.49 18.06 7.06
CA LYS A 130 -6.52 19.11 6.94
C LYS A 130 -5.89 20.50 6.87
N LYS A 131 -5.71 21.09 5.67
CA LYS A 131 -5.52 22.56 5.56
C LYS A 131 -6.20 23.26 4.35
N SER A 132 -6.51 22.60 3.23
CA SER A 132 -7.15 23.27 2.07
C SER A 132 -8.60 22.84 1.80
N LYS A 133 -9.46 23.76 1.34
CA LYS A 133 -10.83 23.46 0.89
C LYS A 133 -10.85 22.48 -0.30
N ALA A 134 -9.84 22.52 -1.16
CA ALA A 134 -9.67 21.57 -2.26
C ALA A 134 -9.33 20.15 -1.77
N ILE A 135 -8.48 20.05 -0.73
CA ILE A 135 -8.17 18.79 -0.05
C ILE A 135 -9.43 18.24 0.62
N LYS A 136 -10.24 19.09 1.28
CA LYS A 136 -11.52 18.65 1.88
C LYS A 136 -12.50 18.09 0.83
N LEU A 137 -12.57 18.71 -0.34
CA LEU A 137 -13.44 18.25 -1.44
C LEU A 137 -12.91 16.93 -2.04
N TYR A 138 -11.60 16.82 -2.25
CA TYR A 138 -10.96 15.58 -2.69
C TYR A 138 -11.13 14.47 -1.65
N ASP A 139 -10.86 14.73 -0.38
CA ASP A 139 -11.05 13.77 0.72
C ASP A 139 -12.50 13.31 0.81
N TRP A 140 -13.47 14.17 0.49
CA TRP A 140 -14.88 13.78 0.40
C TRP A 140 -15.17 12.89 -0.83
N LEU A 141 -14.59 13.22 -1.99
CA LEU A 141 -14.80 12.52 -3.27
C LEU A 141 -14.02 11.21 -3.43
N ALA A 142 -12.75 11.16 -3.01
CA ALA A 142 -11.84 10.03 -3.26
C ALA A 142 -12.35 8.70 -2.67
N PRO A 143 -12.92 8.66 -1.45
CA PRO A 143 -13.54 7.44 -0.93
C PRO A 143 -14.76 6.98 -1.73
N GLN A 144 -15.50 7.91 -2.36
CA GLN A 144 -16.65 7.57 -3.21
C GLN A 144 -16.22 6.94 -4.53
N PHE A 145 -15.04 7.30 -5.05
CA PHE A 145 -14.48 6.73 -6.28
C PHE A 145 -13.81 5.35 -6.07
N LEU A 146 -13.32 5.08 -4.86
CA LEU A 146 -12.72 3.80 -4.48
C LEU A 146 -13.73 2.82 -3.85
N ALA A 147 -15.03 3.12 -3.97
CA ALA A 147 -16.14 2.34 -3.42
C ALA A 147 -15.91 1.93 -1.94
N THR A 148 -16.15 0.66 -1.61
CA THR A 148 -16.06 0.14 -0.24
C THR A 148 -14.63 0.19 0.31
N THR A 149 -13.63 -0.04 -0.54
CA THR A 149 -12.22 0.02 -0.16
C THR A 149 -11.81 1.44 0.27
N GLY A 150 -12.29 2.45 -0.44
CA GLY A 150 -12.12 3.85 -0.04
C GLY A 150 -12.74 4.15 1.31
N GLY A 151 -13.96 3.66 1.57
CA GLY A 151 -14.60 3.78 2.88
C GLY A 151 -13.74 3.22 4.01
N GLN A 152 -13.22 2.00 3.84
CA GLN A 152 -12.43 1.31 4.86
C GLN A 152 -11.02 1.89 5.06
N MET A 153 -10.31 2.23 3.97
CA MET A 153 -8.98 2.85 4.06
C MET A 153 -9.00 4.21 4.75
N PHE A 154 -10.10 4.96 4.61
CA PHE A 154 -10.30 6.26 5.25
C PHE A 154 -11.08 6.17 6.58
N MET A 155 -11.35 4.96 7.09
CA MET A 155 -12.11 4.71 8.33
C MET A 155 -13.45 5.45 8.37
N ARG A 156 -14.14 5.50 7.22
CA ARG A 156 -15.50 6.05 7.07
C ARG A 156 -16.57 4.98 7.02
N ASP A 157 -16.16 3.71 7.04
CA ASP A 157 -17.04 2.61 7.30
C ASP A 157 -17.42 2.58 8.79
N SER A 158 -18.67 2.26 9.08
CA SER A 158 -19.19 2.29 10.45
C SER A 158 -20.02 1.04 10.78
N GLU A 159 -19.82 -0.05 10.05
CA GLU A 159 -20.75 -1.19 10.05
C GLU A 159 -20.21 -2.47 10.67
N VAL A 160 -18.93 -2.54 11.07
CA VAL A 160 -18.38 -3.79 11.60
C VAL A 160 -18.52 -3.85 13.13
N GLY A 161 -19.49 -4.62 13.60
CA GLY A 161 -19.68 -4.93 15.02
C GLY A 161 -20.94 -4.37 15.71
N SER A 162 -21.98 -4.02 14.96
CA SER A 162 -23.31 -3.75 15.56
C SER A 162 -24.01 -5.06 15.94
N LEU A 163 -23.43 -5.82 16.86
CA LEU A 163 -24.04 -7.05 17.41
C LEU A 163 -24.87 -6.79 18.67
N ASP A 164 -24.73 -5.62 19.30
CA ASP A 164 -25.55 -5.21 20.45
C ASP A 164 -26.32 -3.93 20.12
N ASN A 165 -27.63 -3.98 20.37
CA ASN A 165 -28.63 -2.92 20.18
C ASN A 165 -28.25 -1.59 20.87
N GLY A 166 -27.35 -0.80 20.28
CA GLY A 166 -27.07 0.57 20.72
C GLY A 166 -25.61 1.05 20.61
N SER A 167 -24.63 0.17 20.38
CA SER A 167 -23.24 0.58 20.18
C SER A 167 -22.94 0.87 18.71
N LYS A 168 -22.44 2.08 18.40
CA LYS A 168 -21.91 2.41 17.07
C LYS A 168 -20.85 1.39 16.67
N GLY A 169 -20.96 0.80 15.47
CA GLY A 169 -19.97 -0.11 14.92
C GLY A 169 -18.58 0.55 14.83
N LYS A 170 -17.52 -0.27 14.84
CA LYS A 170 -16.14 0.20 14.71
C LYS A 170 -15.71 0.15 13.23
N PRO A 171 -14.90 1.09 12.74
CA PRO A 171 -14.27 0.97 11.43
C PRO A 171 -13.44 -0.31 11.33
N LEU A 172 -13.39 -0.92 10.15
CA LEU A 172 -12.72 -2.21 9.91
C LEU A 172 -11.25 -2.19 10.34
N LEU A 173 -10.52 -1.10 10.05
CA LEU A 173 -9.10 -1.00 10.44
C LEU A 173 -8.91 -0.97 11.95
N VAL A 174 -9.83 -0.31 12.67
CA VAL A 174 -9.85 -0.26 14.14
C VAL A 174 -10.15 -1.66 14.68
N TRP A 175 -11.12 -2.36 14.10
CA TRP A 175 -11.45 -3.72 14.51
C TRP A 175 -10.30 -4.70 14.27
N MET A 176 -9.62 -4.61 13.13
CA MET A 176 -8.45 -5.45 12.83
C MET A 176 -7.25 -5.16 13.75
N ALA A 177 -7.21 -4.01 14.41
CA ALA A 177 -6.20 -3.66 15.40
C ALA A 177 -6.63 -3.96 16.85
N ASP A 178 -7.88 -4.35 17.08
CA ASP A 178 -8.38 -4.65 18.43
C ASP A 178 -7.79 -5.99 18.94
N PRO A 179 -7.09 -6.03 20.09
CA PRO A 179 -6.49 -7.25 20.64
C PRO A 179 -7.45 -8.41 20.86
N LYS A 180 -8.75 -8.12 20.97
CA LYS A 180 -9.80 -9.15 21.12
C LYS A 180 -10.13 -9.82 19.79
N SER A 181 -9.88 -9.17 18.66
CA SER A 181 -10.22 -9.65 17.32
C SER A 181 -9.35 -10.83 16.89
N SER A 182 -9.87 -11.67 15.99
CA SER A 182 -9.08 -12.75 15.38
C SER A 182 -7.99 -12.21 14.46
N PHE A 183 -8.18 -11.05 13.84
CA PHE A 183 -7.18 -10.42 12.97
C PHE A 183 -5.92 -10.03 13.73
N TYR A 184 -6.09 -9.40 14.89
CA TYR A 184 -4.97 -9.06 15.75
C TYR A 184 -4.26 -10.31 16.26
N LYS A 185 -5.01 -11.31 16.75
CA LYS A 185 -4.45 -12.57 17.26
C LYS A 185 -3.71 -13.36 16.18
N ALA A 186 -4.24 -13.37 14.95
CA ALA A 186 -3.57 -13.96 13.81
C ALA A 186 -2.24 -13.28 13.54
N LEU A 187 -2.23 -11.95 13.47
CA LEU A 187 -1.02 -11.18 13.26
C LEU A 187 0.00 -11.42 14.39
N ALA A 188 -0.46 -11.47 15.64
CA ALA A 188 0.36 -11.78 16.81
C ALA A 188 0.94 -13.19 16.83
N SER A 189 0.36 -14.15 16.09
CA SER A 189 0.90 -15.50 16.00
C SER A 189 2.10 -15.63 15.07
N PHE A 190 2.33 -14.67 14.16
CA PHE A 190 3.49 -14.72 13.27
C PHE A 190 4.78 -14.50 14.05
N HIS A 191 5.79 -15.35 13.81
CA HIS A 191 7.10 -15.25 14.46
C HIS A 191 7.82 -13.93 14.11
N HIS A 192 7.66 -13.46 12.88
CA HIS A 192 8.37 -12.29 12.37
C HIS A 192 7.41 -11.30 11.71
N LEU A 193 7.35 -10.09 12.27
CA LEU A 193 6.60 -8.96 11.74
C LEU A 193 7.56 -7.87 11.26
N ALA A 194 7.54 -7.58 9.97
CA ALA A 194 8.36 -6.50 9.42
C ALA A 194 7.61 -5.60 8.44
N LEU A 195 7.98 -4.33 8.42
CA LEU A 195 7.42 -3.36 7.48
C LEU A 195 8.51 -2.49 6.84
N TYR A 196 8.28 -2.15 5.59
CA TYR A 196 9.06 -1.19 4.82
C TYR A 196 8.19 0.01 4.51
N ALA A 197 8.66 1.19 4.90
CA ALA A 197 7.94 2.44 4.72
C ALA A 197 8.85 3.47 4.06
N ASN A 198 8.37 4.07 2.98
CA ASN A 198 9.06 5.19 2.35
C ASN A 198 9.15 6.35 3.35
N ALA A 199 10.37 6.86 3.54
CA ALA A 199 10.64 7.99 4.42
C ALA A 199 9.90 9.24 3.92
N ILE A 200 9.92 9.50 2.62
CA ILE A 200 9.23 10.62 1.96
C ILE A 200 8.74 10.23 0.56
N ASN A 201 8.01 11.14 -0.09
CA ASN A 201 7.55 11.04 -1.48
C ASN A 201 6.58 9.88 -1.78
N ASP A 202 6.17 9.13 -0.76
CA ASP A 202 5.04 8.21 -0.87
C ASP A 202 3.73 8.93 -0.61
N ARG A 203 3.17 9.46 -1.69
CA ARG A 203 1.93 10.26 -1.67
C ARG A 203 0.69 9.46 -1.31
N ARG A 204 0.74 8.12 -1.39
CA ARG A 204 -0.40 7.24 -1.09
C ARG A 204 -0.37 6.75 0.32
N THR A 205 0.83 6.52 0.82
CA THR A 205 1.08 5.90 2.11
C THR A 205 2.25 6.60 2.77
N ALA A 206 1.98 7.79 3.30
CA ALA A 206 2.95 8.59 4.04
C ALA A 206 3.62 7.76 5.16
N TRP A 207 4.82 8.19 5.57
CA TRP A 207 5.66 7.47 6.51
C TRP A 207 4.89 6.97 7.73
N TYR A 208 4.14 7.83 8.39
CA TYR A 208 3.51 7.52 9.68
C TYR A 208 2.43 6.43 9.58
N THR A 209 1.74 6.31 8.44
CA THR A 209 0.75 5.26 8.25
C THR A 209 1.40 3.94 7.86
N ALA A 210 2.41 3.96 6.98
CA ALA A 210 3.16 2.75 6.64
C ALA A 210 3.98 2.21 7.79
N SER A 211 4.56 3.09 8.59
CA SER A 211 5.43 2.74 9.72
C SER A 211 4.70 2.52 11.04
N ILE A 212 3.38 2.68 11.09
CA ILE A 212 2.60 2.57 12.34
C ILE A 212 3.21 3.51 13.41
N SER A 213 3.33 4.79 13.10
CA SER A 213 4.05 5.76 13.94
C SER A 213 3.18 6.96 14.32
N ARG A 214 3.39 7.46 15.54
CA ARG A 214 2.85 8.74 16.01
C ARG A 214 3.68 9.94 15.56
N TYR A 215 4.94 9.68 15.23
CA TYR A 215 5.94 10.68 14.91
C TYR A 215 6.41 10.51 13.48
N ASP A 216 6.63 11.64 12.81
CA ASP A 216 7.21 11.69 11.48
C ASP A 216 8.59 12.36 11.53
N PRO A 217 9.67 11.57 11.72
CA PRO A 217 11.04 12.09 11.77
C PRO A 217 11.56 12.43 10.37
N PHE A 218 10.76 12.22 9.31
CA PHE A 218 11.13 12.54 7.93
C PHE A 218 10.38 13.76 7.40
N HIS A 219 9.38 14.25 8.14
CA HIS A 219 8.43 15.26 7.69
C HIS A 219 7.78 14.85 6.36
N SER A 220 7.40 13.58 6.23
CA SER A 220 6.95 12.97 4.97
C SER A 220 5.77 13.68 4.28
N LEU A 221 5.01 14.48 5.02
CA LEU A 221 3.91 15.30 4.51
C LEU A 221 4.37 16.63 3.86
N HIS A 222 5.55 17.14 4.21
CA HIS A 222 6.03 18.47 3.78
C HIS A 222 7.40 18.40 3.07
N ASN A 223 8.22 17.41 3.43
CA ASN A 223 9.52 17.18 2.84
C ASN A 223 9.38 16.33 1.58
N HIS A 224 9.72 16.94 0.45
CA HIS A 224 9.71 16.27 -0.85
C HIS A 224 11.11 16.09 -1.44
N ASP A 225 12.15 16.59 -0.75
CA ASP A 225 13.52 16.53 -1.22
C ASP A 225 14.30 15.46 -0.43
N PRO A 226 14.57 14.29 -1.05
CA PRO A 226 15.25 13.21 -0.35
C PRO A 226 16.72 13.54 -0.06
N TYR A 227 17.30 14.54 -0.72
CA TYR A 227 18.68 14.96 -0.47
C TYR A 227 18.81 15.86 0.77
N LYS A 228 17.71 16.40 1.30
CA LYS A 228 17.69 17.12 2.57
C LYS A 228 17.85 16.19 3.78
N ILE A 229 17.57 14.89 3.62
CA ILE A 229 17.64 13.90 4.68
C ILE A 229 19.08 13.40 4.82
N GLN A 230 19.72 13.77 5.93
CA GLN A 230 21.00 13.23 6.35
C GLN A 230 20.76 12.11 7.35
N ALA A 231 20.80 10.88 6.84
CA ALA A 231 20.59 9.67 7.62
C ALA A 231 21.78 8.72 7.46
N SER A 232 21.99 7.89 8.49
CA SER A 232 22.83 6.71 8.36
C SER A 232 22.04 5.56 7.77
N TYR A 233 22.73 4.65 7.09
CA TYR A 233 22.13 3.54 6.37
C TYR A 233 22.63 2.20 6.92
N ILE A 234 21.85 1.14 6.69
CA ILE A 234 22.25 -0.21 7.05
C ILE A 234 23.42 -0.63 6.15
N LYS A 235 24.46 -1.18 6.77
CA LYS A 235 25.70 -1.59 6.09
C LYS A 235 25.39 -2.59 4.97
N GLY A 236 25.84 -2.29 3.74
CA GLY A 236 25.60 -3.10 2.55
C GLY A 236 24.33 -2.73 1.76
N TYR A 237 23.54 -1.78 2.26
CA TYR A 237 22.28 -1.33 1.66
C TYR A 237 22.20 0.21 1.55
N GLU A 238 23.35 0.87 1.62
CA GLU A 238 23.49 2.29 1.40
C GLU A 238 23.26 2.65 -0.08
N PRO A 239 22.71 3.83 -0.38
CA PRO A 239 22.13 4.84 0.51
C PRO A 239 20.60 4.66 0.65
N THR A 240 20.05 3.45 0.62
CA THR A 240 18.59 3.26 0.46
C THR A 240 17.89 2.88 1.75
N VAL A 241 18.40 1.91 2.51
CA VAL A 241 17.74 1.42 3.74
C VAL A 241 18.32 2.16 4.95
N ILE A 242 17.49 2.96 5.62
CA ILE A 242 17.90 3.84 6.71
C ILE A 242 18.04 3.03 8.01
N ASP A 243 19.15 3.26 8.71
CA ASP A 243 19.39 2.72 10.04
C ASP A 243 18.69 3.57 11.09
N ARG A 244 17.52 3.09 11.53
CA ARG A 244 16.68 3.78 12.53
C ARG A 244 17.35 3.91 13.91
N THR A 245 18.39 3.13 14.21
CA THR A 245 19.09 3.23 15.51
C THR A 245 19.95 4.49 15.62
N LYS A 246 20.21 5.14 14.49
CA LYS A 246 21.04 6.34 14.39
C LYS A 246 20.19 7.60 14.18
N PRO A 247 20.67 8.77 14.63
CA PRO A 247 19.92 10.01 14.48
C PRO A 247 19.75 10.40 13.01
N ILE A 248 18.59 10.99 12.71
CA ILE A 248 18.29 11.62 11.42
C ILE A 248 18.45 13.12 11.61
N THR A 249 19.17 13.75 10.69
CA THR A 249 19.37 15.21 10.66
C THR A 249 18.95 15.77 9.31
N TYR A 250 18.71 17.07 9.27
CA TYR A 250 18.35 17.79 8.06
C TYR A 250 19.47 18.72 7.67
N GLY A 251 19.88 18.69 6.40
CA GLY A 251 20.88 19.61 5.89
C GLY A 251 20.37 21.04 5.86
N ASP A 252 21.21 21.99 6.28
CA ASP A 252 20.96 23.42 6.06
C ASP A 252 20.82 23.71 4.56
N THR A 253 19.87 24.57 4.21
CA THR A 253 19.50 24.99 2.84
C THR A 253 20.60 25.76 2.07
N SER A 254 21.86 25.73 2.53
CA SER A 254 22.94 26.57 2.02
C SER A 254 23.88 25.90 1.00
N VAL A 255 23.78 24.59 0.75
CA VAL A 255 24.62 23.92 -0.26
C VAL A 255 23.75 23.21 -1.29
N LYS A 256 23.42 23.93 -2.38
CA LYS A 256 22.99 23.28 -3.62
C LYS A 256 24.18 22.47 -4.14
N PRO A 257 24.01 21.18 -4.51
CA PRO A 257 25.01 20.52 -5.34
C PRO A 257 25.18 21.33 -6.63
N GLU A 258 26.41 21.57 -7.05
CA GLU A 258 26.71 22.15 -8.37
C GLU A 258 26.17 21.22 -9.47
N GLN A 259 24.88 21.33 -9.79
CA GLN A 259 24.41 20.98 -11.11
C GLN A 259 24.91 22.08 -12.04
N LYS A 260 25.85 21.71 -12.93
CA LYS A 260 26.18 22.50 -14.11
C LYS A 260 24.90 22.75 -14.90
N SER A 261 24.29 23.90 -14.71
CA SER A 261 23.32 24.49 -15.61
C SER A 261 23.75 25.92 -15.91
N ASP A 262 24.68 26.04 -16.86
CA ASP A 262 24.87 27.28 -17.62
C ASP A 262 23.61 27.53 -18.47
N VAL A 263 22.58 28.09 -17.86
CA VAL A 263 21.56 28.87 -18.57
C VAL A 263 21.22 30.06 -17.70
N LYS A 264 21.78 31.22 -18.05
CA LYS A 264 21.36 32.53 -17.53
C LYS A 264 19.85 32.67 -17.71
N ASP A 265 19.13 32.67 -16.59
CA ASP A 265 17.71 32.93 -16.51
C ASP A 265 17.43 34.41 -16.88
N LYS A 266 17.14 34.63 -18.15
CA LYS A 266 16.44 35.83 -18.62
C LYS A 266 15.03 35.41 -19.01
N GLY A 267 14.07 35.46 -18.08
CA GLY A 267 12.68 35.30 -18.53
C GLY A 267 11.60 35.13 -17.48
N GLY A 268 11.49 36.00 -16.48
CA GLY A 268 10.37 35.98 -15.50
C GLY A 268 8.97 36.03 -16.14
N LEU A 269 8.82 36.56 -17.36
CA LEU A 269 7.55 36.52 -18.11
C LEU A 269 7.37 35.21 -18.89
N ALA A 270 8.43 34.64 -19.45
CA ALA A 270 8.38 33.44 -20.27
C ALA A 270 8.12 32.19 -19.42
N THR A 271 8.77 32.05 -18.27
CA THR A 271 8.48 30.97 -17.29
C THR A 271 7.07 31.11 -16.70
N TYR A 272 6.61 32.34 -16.44
CA TYR A 272 5.24 32.59 -15.98
C TYR A 272 4.19 32.19 -17.04
N LEU A 273 4.40 32.58 -18.30
CA LEU A 273 3.51 32.24 -19.42
C LEU A 273 3.54 30.74 -19.74
N LEU A 274 4.71 30.08 -19.66
CA LEU A 274 4.83 28.62 -19.78
C LEU A 274 4.10 27.88 -18.65
N ARG A 275 4.13 28.40 -17.43
CA ARG A 275 3.40 27.83 -16.28
C ARG A 275 1.89 27.97 -16.47
N LYS A 276 1.41 29.14 -16.92
CA LYS A 276 0.00 29.35 -17.29
C LYS A 276 -0.45 28.51 -18.48
N TRP A 277 0.42 28.34 -19.48
CA TRP A 277 0.13 27.52 -20.65
C TRP A 277 0.09 26.03 -20.33
N ARG A 278 0.95 25.55 -19.42
CA ARG A 278 0.85 24.20 -18.84
C ARG A 278 -0.46 24.00 -18.10
N TRP A 279 -0.89 24.96 -17.28
CA TRP A 279 -2.21 24.95 -16.65
C TRP A 279 -3.35 25.00 -17.66
N PHE A 280 -3.24 25.78 -18.72
CA PHE A 280 -4.23 25.83 -19.79
C PHE A 280 -4.30 24.51 -20.57
N LYS A 281 -3.17 23.84 -20.80
CA LYS A 281 -3.14 22.49 -21.39
C LYS A 281 -3.76 21.45 -20.46
N VAL A 282 -3.44 21.48 -19.18
CA VAL A 282 -4.06 20.60 -18.18
C VAL A 282 -5.56 20.87 -18.11
N PHE A 283 -5.96 22.13 -17.93
CA PHE A 283 -7.37 22.53 -17.84
C PHE A 283 -8.12 22.26 -19.15
N GLY A 284 -7.53 22.48 -20.31
CA GLY A 284 -8.11 22.15 -21.61
C GLY A 284 -8.22 20.64 -21.83
N SER A 285 -7.20 19.86 -21.46
CA SER A 285 -7.25 18.40 -21.51
C SER A 285 -8.27 17.82 -20.53
N VAL A 286 -8.39 18.40 -19.34
CA VAL A 286 -9.42 18.07 -18.36
C VAL A 286 -10.78 18.49 -18.92
N VAL A 287 -11.02 19.72 -19.35
CA VAL A 287 -12.34 20.18 -19.82
C VAL A 287 -12.78 19.51 -21.14
N LEU A 288 -11.86 19.09 -22.02
CA LEU A 288 -12.21 18.42 -23.29
C LEU A 288 -12.32 16.91 -23.15
N LEU A 289 -11.46 16.25 -22.35
CA LEU A 289 -11.54 14.80 -22.14
C LEU A 289 -12.51 14.44 -21.02
N THR A 290 -12.60 15.22 -19.93
CA THR A 290 -13.44 14.90 -18.74
C THR A 290 -14.94 14.83 -19.00
N PRO A 291 -15.56 15.50 -19.98
CA PRO A 291 -16.98 15.27 -20.26
C PRO A 291 -17.24 13.88 -20.83
N PHE A 292 -16.42 13.39 -21.76
CA PHE A 292 -16.58 12.06 -22.36
C PHE A 292 -15.96 10.95 -21.52
N TRP A 293 -14.73 11.17 -21.04
CA TRP A 293 -14.00 10.25 -20.19
C TRP A 293 -14.50 10.25 -18.76
N GLY A 294 -14.86 11.41 -18.22
CA GLY A 294 -15.47 11.51 -16.89
C GLY A 294 -16.89 10.98 -16.90
N LEU A 295 -17.69 11.15 -17.96
CA LEU A 295 -18.98 10.47 -18.08
C LEU A 295 -18.81 8.95 -18.26
N SER A 296 -17.87 8.50 -19.11
CA SER A 296 -17.53 7.07 -19.24
C SER A 296 -17.00 6.49 -17.93
N PHE A 297 -16.18 7.23 -17.19
CA PHE A 297 -15.66 6.86 -15.88
C PHE A 297 -16.76 6.88 -14.81
N LEU A 298 -17.68 7.85 -14.83
CA LEU A 298 -18.81 7.92 -13.92
C LEU A 298 -19.77 6.76 -14.19
N ILE A 299 -20.09 6.49 -15.46
CA ILE A 299 -20.88 5.34 -15.89
C ILE A 299 -20.18 4.05 -15.47
N ASN A 300 -18.88 3.90 -15.76
CA ASN A 300 -18.11 2.73 -15.33
C ASN A 300 -18.09 2.62 -13.81
N THR A 301 -17.95 3.71 -13.06
CA THR A 301 -17.98 3.69 -11.58
C THR A 301 -19.36 3.30 -11.07
N ILE A 302 -20.45 3.78 -11.69
CA ILE A 302 -21.83 3.41 -11.33
C ILE A 302 -22.08 1.93 -11.66
N VAL A 303 -21.65 1.48 -12.84
CA VAL A 303 -21.75 0.07 -13.28
C VAL A 303 -20.92 -0.84 -12.39
N GLN A 304 -19.67 -0.47 -12.10
CA GLN A 304 -18.81 -1.20 -11.17
C GLN A 304 -19.38 -1.17 -9.75
N ARG A 305 -19.97 -0.06 -9.29
CA ARG A 305 -20.66 0.02 -7.99
C ARG A 305 -21.90 -0.86 -7.95
N TYR A 306 -22.65 -0.96 -9.03
CA TYR A 306 -23.79 -1.87 -9.15
C TYR A 306 -23.34 -3.34 -9.12
N TYR A 307 -22.34 -3.71 -9.93
CA TYR A 307 -21.77 -5.06 -9.91
C TYR A 307 -21.15 -5.38 -8.55
N HIS A 308 -20.46 -4.43 -7.95
CA HIS A 308 -19.92 -4.50 -6.60
C HIS A 308 -21.03 -4.77 -5.58
N GLN A 309 -22.08 -3.94 -5.54
CA GLN A 309 -23.21 -4.13 -4.63
C GLN A 309 -23.89 -5.48 -4.83
N ARG A 310 -24.01 -5.97 -6.07
CA ARG A 310 -24.48 -7.33 -6.33
C ARG A 310 -23.53 -8.38 -5.78
N ARG A 311 -22.22 -8.31 -6.07
CA ARG A 311 -21.20 -9.24 -5.57
C ARG A 311 -21.15 -9.28 -4.04
N VAL A 312 -21.16 -8.13 -3.39
CA VAL A 312 -21.15 -8.00 -1.92
C VAL A 312 -22.45 -8.53 -1.31
N LYS A 313 -23.61 -8.21 -1.90
CA LYS A 313 -24.90 -8.73 -1.41
C LYS A 313 -25.00 -10.24 -1.56
N THR A 314 -24.50 -10.81 -2.67
CA THR A 314 -24.39 -12.26 -2.86
C THR A 314 -23.40 -12.88 -1.87
N PHE A 315 -22.26 -12.23 -1.62
CA PHE A 315 -21.25 -12.67 -0.64
C PHE A 315 -21.84 -12.85 0.76
N PHE A 316 -22.60 -11.86 1.26
CA PHE A 316 -23.23 -11.94 2.57
C PHE A 316 -24.46 -12.85 2.63
N ARG A 317 -25.08 -13.20 1.49
CA ARG A 317 -26.30 -14.02 1.45
C ARG A 317 -26.03 -15.51 1.28
N ASP A 318 -25.17 -15.89 0.34
CA ASP A 318 -25.15 -17.27 -0.17
C ASP A 318 -23.96 -18.08 0.37
N ASN A 319 -22.95 -17.45 0.99
CA ASN A 319 -21.73 -18.09 1.53
C ASN A 319 -21.03 -19.05 0.52
N THR A 320 -21.40 -18.98 -0.77
CA THR A 320 -21.01 -19.87 -1.85
C THR A 320 -20.31 -19.07 -2.94
N LEU A 321 -19.18 -19.62 -3.39
CA LEU A 321 -18.08 -18.91 -4.04
C LEU A 321 -18.15 -18.87 -5.57
N THR A 322 -19.14 -19.53 -6.18
CA THR A 322 -19.13 -19.83 -7.63
C THR A 322 -19.29 -18.58 -8.50
N ASP A 323 -20.08 -17.59 -8.05
CA ASP A 323 -20.29 -16.32 -8.78
C ASP A 323 -19.14 -15.30 -8.55
N MET A 324 -18.14 -15.64 -7.75
CA MET A 324 -17.07 -14.73 -7.33
C MET A 324 -15.88 -14.68 -8.30
N TYR A 325 -15.67 -15.75 -9.07
CA TYR A 325 -14.48 -15.96 -9.91
C TYR A 325 -14.70 -15.64 -11.40
N HIS A 326 -15.93 -15.35 -11.82
CA HIS A 326 -16.26 -15.04 -13.21
C HIS A 326 -16.75 -13.58 -13.37
N PRO A 327 -15.84 -12.60 -13.53
CA PRO A 327 -16.25 -11.34 -14.12
C PRO A 327 -16.81 -11.62 -15.52
N ASN A 328 -18.04 -11.19 -15.80
CA ASN A 328 -18.64 -11.31 -17.13
C ASN A 328 -17.68 -10.73 -18.18
N PRO A 329 -17.23 -11.50 -19.20
CA PRO A 329 -16.14 -11.06 -20.09
C PRO A 329 -16.53 -9.93 -21.04
N SER A 330 -17.79 -9.52 -21.14
CA SER A 330 -18.19 -8.51 -22.12
C SER A 330 -17.96 -7.08 -21.60
N PHE A 331 -17.10 -6.36 -22.32
CA PHE A 331 -16.73 -4.93 -22.19
C PHE A 331 -15.45 -4.60 -21.40
N ALA A 332 -14.96 -5.46 -20.51
CA ALA A 332 -13.75 -5.21 -19.72
C ALA A 332 -12.42 -5.53 -20.43
N GLU A 333 -12.43 -6.44 -21.42
CA GLU A 333 -11.21 -6.85 -22.15
C GLU A 333 -10.71 -5.81 -23.17
N SER A 334 -11.56 -4.86 -23.59
CA SER A 334 -11.20 -3.88 -24.63
C SER A 334 -10.64 -2.56 -24.08
N LEU A 335 -10.85 -2.26 -22.79
CA LEU A 335 -10.30 -1.08 -22.10
C LEU A 335 -9.02 -1.44 -21.34
N LYS A 336 -8.00 -1.88 -22.09
CA LYS A 336 -6.69 -2.38 -21.61
C LYS A 336 -5.94 -1.41 -20.67
N ASP A 337 -4.96 -1.97 -19.96
CA ASP A 337 -3.86 -1.42 -19.12
C ASP A 337 -3.56 0.09 -19.25
N VAL A 338 -3.66 0.65 -20.46
CA VAL A 338 -3.63 2.10 -20.74
C VAL A 338 -4.61 2.92 -19.90
N VAL A 339 -5.81 2.41 -19.61
CA VAL A 339 -6.79 3.10 -18.74
C VAL A 339 -6.32 3.10 -17.29
N PHE A 340 -5.69 2.02 -16.83
CA PHE A 340 -5.19 1.84 -15.47
C PHE A 340 -3.96 2.71 -15.22
N ASP A 341 -3.00 2.70 -16.14
CA ASP A 341 -1.81 3.57 -16.07
C ASP A 341 -2.20 5.05 -16.12
N LYS A 342 -3.19 5.40 -16.96
CA LYS A 342 -3.72 6.77 -17.01
C LYS A 342 -4.44 7.17 -15.73
N GLN A 343 -5.23 6.28 -15.12
CA GLN A 343 -5.87 6.56 -13.82
C GLN A 343 -4.82 6.77 -12.73
N GLU A 344 -3.80 5.93 -12.70
CA GLU A 344 -2.68 6.06 -11.77
C GLU A 344 -1.94 7.39 -11.94
N GLN A 345 -1.66 7.77 -13.19
CA GLN A 345 -1.06 9.07 -13.54
C GLN A 345 -1.96 10.25 -13.17
N ILE A 346 -3.28 10.17 -13.40
CA ILE A 346 -4.23 11.22 -13.06
C ILE A 346 -4.25 11.45 -11.56
N VAL A 347 -4.34 10.37 -10.77
CA VAL A 347 -4.33 10.49 -9.30
C VAL A 347 -3.01 11.08 -8.83
N ASN A 348 -1.87 10.59 -9.31
CA ASN A 348 -0.54 11.15 -8.98
C ASN A 348 -0.42 12.63 -9.39
N SER A 349 -1.01 13.02 -10.53
CA SER A 349 -1.03 14.41 -11.02
C SER A 349 -1.93 15.31 -10.17
N ALA A 350 -3.06 14.79 -9.68
CA ALA A 350 -3.97 15.50 -8.80
C ALA A 350 -3.31 15.77 -7.44
N TYR A 351 -2.64 14.76 -6.86
CA TYR A 351 -1.82 14.96 -5.65
C TYR A 351 -0.74 16.01 -5.87
N SER A 352 -0.01 15.95 -6.98
CA SER A 352 1.04 16.93 -7.31
C SER A 352 0.51 18.36 -7.46
N ALA A 353 -0.67 18.52 -8.07
CA ALA A 353 -1.28 19.84 -8.32
C ALA A 353 -1.78 20.50 -7.03
N VAL A 354 -2.28 19.69 -6.08
CA VAL A 354 -2.72 20.17 -4.77
C VAL A 354 -1.53 20.65 -3.92
N GLU A 355 -0.40 19.95 -3.97
CA GLU A 355 0.85 20.31 -3.25
C GLU A 355 1.49 21.62 -3.73
N THR A 356 1.38 21.97 -5.02
CA THR A 356 1.97 23.22 -5.57
C THR A 356 1.35 24.53 -5.06
N THR A 357 0.32 24.48 -4.20
CA THR A 357 -0.36 25.69 -3.68
C THR A 357 0.17 26.22 -2.35
N THR A 358 1.11 25.54 -1.69
CA THR A 358 1.60 25.91 -0.35
C THR A 358 3.09 26.24 -0.33
N GLU A 359 3.62 26.86 -1.40
CA GLU A 359 5.07 26.99 -1.55
C GLU A 359 5.80 27.88 -0.53
N ASN A 360 5.07 28.76 0.14
CA ASN A 360 5.64 29.83 0.96
C ASN A 360 5.71 29.55 2.47
N GLU A 361 5.23 28.39 2.95
CA GLU A 361 5.21 28.04 4.41
C GLU A 361 6.17 26.88 4.79
N ARG A 362 6.97 26.37 3.83
CA ARG A 362 7.58 25.02 3.91
C ARG A 362 8.91 24.90 4.67
N ASP A 363 9.71 25.95 4.75
CA ASP A 363 11.07 25.86 5.32
C ASP A 363 11.12 26.05 6.85
N GLU A 364 10.03 26.48 7.50
CA GLU A 364 9.98 26.68 8.95
C GLU A 364 9.69 25.39 9.74
N HIS A 365 9.07 24.38 9.10
CA HIS A 365 8.60 23.15 9.73
C HIS A 365 9.66 22.05 9.91
N LEU A 366 10.84 22.16 9.28
CA LEU A 366 11.89 21.11 9.28
C LEU A 366 12.76 21.08 10.55
N ARG A 367 12.42 21.84 11.60
CA ARG A 367 13.29 22.08 12.76
C ARG A 367 13.03 21.17 13.97
N GLN A 368 11.93 20.41 14.01
CA GLN A 368 11.61 19.49 15.12
C GLN A 368 10.75 18.31 14.64
N PRO A 369 10.85 17.10 15.24
CA PRO A 369 9.99 15.98 14.89
C PRO A 369 8.51 16.37 14.94
N GLU A 370 7.78 16.19 13.83
CA GLU A 370 6.37 16.58 13.77
C GLU A 370 5.52 15.56 14.53
N THR A 371 4.96 15.99 15.66
CA THR A 371 3.88 15.26 16.33
C THR A 371 2.63 15.38 15.46
N LEU A 372 2.19 14.26 14.90
CA LEU A 372 1.03 14.24 14.02
C LEU A 372 -0.27 14.33 14.85
N SER A 373 -1.21 15.15 14.39
CA SER A 373 -2.57 15.22 14.95
C SER A 373 -3.41 14.04 14.46
N LEU A 374 -3.13 12.83 14.97
CA LEU A 374 -3.89 11.61 14.66
C LEU A 374 -5.31 11.66 15.25
N THR A 375 -6.26 10.95 14.63
CA THR A 375 -7.58 10.73 15.24
C THR A 375 -7.49 9.70 16.36
N LYS A 376 -8.49 9.63 17.25
CA LYS A 376 -8.55 8.60 18.31
C LYS A 376 -8.48 7.18 17.76
N ASP A 377 -9.12 6.93 16.62
CA ASP A 377 -9.09 5.63 15.94
C ASP A 377 -7.68 5.30 15.42
N GLN A 378 -6.99 6.30 14.85
CA GLN A 378 -5.60 6.15 14.41
C GLN A 378 -4.64 5.92 15.58
N GLU A 379 -4.81 6.67 16.67
CA GLU A 379 -4.04 6.47 17.90
C GLU A 379 -4.23 5.06 18.44
N PHE A 380 -5.48 4.59 18.50
CA PHE A 380 -5.82 3.22 18.94
C PHE A 380 -5.15 2.16 18.04
N ILE A 381 -5.19 2.33 16.72
CA ILE A 381 -4.52 1.42 15.78
C ILE A 381 -3.01 1.42 16.04
N VAL A 382 -2.41 2.60 16.18
CA VAL A 382 -0.96 2.76 16.39
C VAL A 382 -0.52 2.14 17.70
N GLU A 383 -1.27 2.32 18.79
CA GLU A 383 -0.96 1.70 20.09
C GLU A 383 -0.97 0.19 20.02
N ASN A 384 -2.08 -0.39 19.55
CA ASN A 384 -2.24 -1.84 19.58
C ASN A 384 -1.28 -2.52 18.62
N LEU A 385 -1.19 -2.06 17.36
CA LEU A 385 -0.31 -2.70 16.39
C LEU A 385 1.17 -2.60 16.78
N ASN A 386 1.60 -1.51 17.42
CA ASN A 386 2.99 -1.40 17.90
C ASN A 386 3.35 -2.35 19.03
N SER A 387 2.37 -2.84 19.78
CA SER A 387 2.63 -3.82 20.84
C SER A 387 3.00 -5.22 20.32
N LEU A 388 2.91 -5.45 19.00
CA LEU A 388 3.26 -6.73 18.34
C LEU A 388 4.74 -6.87 17.94
N GLY A 389 5.61 -5.91 18.28
CA GLY A 389 7.06 -6.08 18.08
C GLY A 389 7.55 -5.95 16.64
N TRP A 390 6.95 -5.06 15.84
CA TRP A 390 7.34 -4.83 14.44
C TRP A 390 8.80 -4.37 14.28
N GLU A 391 9.51 -5.03 13.37
CA GLU A 391 10.71 -4.48 12.75
C GLU A 391 10.32 -3.46 11.67
N LYS A 392 10.90 -2.27 11.73
CA LYS A 392 10.48 -1.15 10.88
C LYS A 392 11.66 -0.58 10.12
N TYR A 393 11.59 -0.66 8.80
CA TYR A 393 12.67 -0.27 7.90
C TYR A 393 12.26 0.97 7.09
N PRO A 394 12.75 2.17 7.46
CA PRO A 394 12.64 3.32 6.59
C PRO A 394 13.48 3.16 5.34
N VAL A 395 12.88 3.47 4.19
CA VAL A 395 13.57 3.45 2.91
C VAL A 395 13.46 4.79 2.21
N ILE A 396 14.51 5.17 1.50
CA ILE A 396 14.56 6.42 0.74
C ILE A 396 14.92 6.12 -0.71
N ILE A 397 14.07 6.61 -1.61
CA ILE A 397 14.19 6.43 -3.05
C ILE A 397 14.26 7.81 -3.68
N ARG A 398 15.31 8.06 -4.46
CA ARG A 398 15.73 9.35 -5.00
C ARG A 398 15.59 9.42 -6.51
N ASN A 399 15.79 8.28 -7.18
CA ASN A 399 15.88 8.27 -8.64
C ASN A 399 14.51 8.36 -9.33
N THR A 400 13.40 8.30 -8.58
CA THR A 400 12.04 8.37 -9.14
C THR A 400 11.06 9.01 -8.15
N ASN A 401 10.04 9.68 -8.70
CA ASN A 401 8.88 10.14 -7.93
C ASN A 401 7.86 9.03 -7.67
N SER A 402 8.02 7.86 -8.29
CA SER A 402 7.17 6.67 -8.10
C SER A 402 7.67 5.79 -6.95
N THR A 403 8.06 6.39 -5.82
CA THR A 403 8.70 5.70 -4.69
C THR A 403 7.87 4.53 -4.15
N HIS A 404 6.53 4.67 -4.13
CA HIS A 404 5.60 3.62 -3.73
C HIS A 404 5.78 2.33 -4.54
N ALA A 405 5.81 2.44 -5.88
CA ALA A 405 6.01 1.31 -6.77
C ALA A 405 7.47 0.84 -6.82
N ALA A 406 8.41 1.77 -6.66
CA ALA A 406 9.83 1.48 -6.67
C ALA A 406 10.25 0.62 -5.47
N ALA A 407 9.63 0.79 -4.29
CA ALA A 407 9.98 0.04 -3.07
C ALA A 407 9.96 -1.49 -3.22
N ILE A 408 9.15 -2.03 -4.15
CA ILE A 408 9.09 -3.46 -4.46
C ILE A 408 9.61 -3.80 -5.87
N HIS A 409 10.16 -2.82 -6.58
CA HIS A 409 10.53 -2.93 -7.99
C HIS A 409 9.36 -3.46 -8.85
N ARG A 410 8.20 -2.81 -8.74
CA ARG A 410 6.90 -3.29 -9.27
C ARG A 410 6.89 -3.66 -10.75
N HIS A 411 7.71 -2.99 -11.55
CA HIS A 411 7.87 -3.20 -12.98
C HIS A 411 9.27 -2.76 -13.41
N GLN A 412 9.65 -3.09 -14.64
CA GLN A 412 10.92 -2.66 -15.21
C GLN A 412 10.90 -1.16 -15.47
N ASP A 413 11.59 -0.41 -14.62
CA ASP A 413 11.90 1.00 -14.78
C ASP A 413 13.38 1.19 -14.43
N PRO A 414 14.20 1.80 -15.32
CA PRO A 414 15.63 2.03 -15.05
C PRO A 414 15.87 2.85 -13.78
N ASN A 415 14.89 3.64 -13.35
CA ASN A 415 14.98 4.46 -12.14
C ASN A 415 14.63 3.69 -10.85
N PHE A 416 14.18 2.44 -10.94
CA PHE A 416 13.80 1.62 -9.78
C PHE A 416 14.99 0.83 -9.20
N GLY A 417 16.22 1.24 -9.51
CA GLY A 417 17.45 0.59 -9.02
C GLY A 417 17.55 0.52 -7.50
N GLU A 418 17.23 1.61 -6.80
CA GLU A 418 17.21 1.64 -5.32
C GLU A 418 16.17 0.68 -4.74
N GLY A 419 15.06 0.46 -5.45
CA GLY A 419 14.06 -0.56 -5.10
C GLY A 419 14.63 -1.98 -5.00
N LYS A 420 15.62 -2.31 -5.84
CA LYS A 420 16.30 -3.60 -5.77
C LYS A 420 17.10 -3.75 -4.47
N LEU A 421 17.68 -2.67 -3.94
CA LEU A 421 18.39 -2.69 -2.65
C LEU A 421 17.43 -2.90 -1.49
N VAL A 422 16.22 -2.32 -1.54
CA VAL A 422 15.16 -2.59 -0.55
C VAL A 422 14.81 -4.08 -0.51
N VAL A 423 14.52 -4.65 -1.68
CA VAL A 423 14.17 -6.07 -1.78
C VAL A 423 15.35 -6.96 -1.39
N LYS A 424 16.58 -6.57 -1.75
CA LYS A 424 17.78 -7.31 -1.36
C LYS A 424 17.95 -7.33 0.17
N HIS A 425 17.79 -6.19 0.84
CA HIS A 425 17.83 -6.12 2.31
C HIS A 425 16.78 -7.04 2.94
N PHE A 426 15.55 -6.99 2.40
CA PHE A 426 14.45 -7.86 2.82
C PHE A 426 14.83 -9.34 2.74
N ILE A 427 15.37 -9.79 1.61
CA ILE A 427 15.71 -11.19 1.37
C ILE A 427 16.90 -11.65 2.22
N ASP A 428 17.89 -10.78 2.41
CA ASP A 428 19.11 -11.14 3.11
C ASP A 428 19.00 -11.10 4.64
N ASN A 429 18.19 -10.19 5.20
CA ASN A 429 18.21 -9.90 6.65
C ASN A 429 16.85 -10.04 7.34
N VAL A 430 15.73 -10.03 6.60
CA VAL A 430 14.40 -9.89 7.21
C VAL A 430 13.51 -11.09 6.95
N PHE A 431 13.60 -11.73 5.78
CA PHE A 431 12.84 -12.94 5.51
C PHE A 431 13.42 -14.12 6.30
N CYS A 432 12.68 -14.58 7.31
CA CYS A 432 13.06 -15.72 8.12
C CYS A 432 12.51 -17.02 7.53
N MET A 433 13.20 -18.12 7.78
CA MET A 433 12.79 -19.44 7.28
C MET A 433 12.11 -20.29 8.35
N ASP A 434 12.24 -19.92 9.62
CA ASP A 434 11.85 -20.71 10.79
C ASP A 434 10.89 -19.96 11.72
#